data_AF-A0A1H6QXI0-F1
#
_entry.id   AF-A0A1H6QXI0-F1
#
_cell.length_a   1.000
_cell.length_b   1.000
_cell.length_c   1.000
_cell.angle_alpha   90.00
_cell.angle_beta   90.00
_cell.angle_gamma   90.00
#
_symmetry.space_group_name_H-M   'P 1'
#
loop_
_entity.id
_entity.type
_entity.pdbx_description
1 polymer ?
#
loop_
_entity_poly.entity_id
_entity_poly.type
_entity_poly.pdbx_seq_one_letter_code
_entity_poly.pdbx_strand_id
1 'polypeptide(L)'
;MAVATDECLQCGKSREQVKDYYESPCATATYGETVEGLDDWDRHHWRDWSNKSLSDAGILPQFFEEHRRDDFYSLTYAPCEHTKWAHRYPRENDAELGLDVNECVECGHRKGES
;
A
#
# COMPACT_ATOMS: atom_id res chain seq x y z
N MET A 1 -12.11 17.11 -6.56
CA MET A 1 -11.30 17.92 -5.63
C MET A 1 -10.74 16.95 -4.60
N ALA A 2 -9.42 16.87 -4.41
CA ALA A 2 -8.85 16.00 -3.38
C ALA A 2 -9.27 16.53 -2.00
N VAL A 3 -9.83 15.67 -1.15
CA VAL A 3 -10.22 16.08 0.20
C VAL A 3 -8.96 16.03 1.06
N ALA A 4 -8.59 17.17 1.66
CA ALA A 4 -7.50 17.18 2.62
C ALA A 4 -7.89 16.32 3.82
N THR A 5 -7.14 15.26 4.07
CA THR A 5 -7.40 14.30 5.15
C THR A 5 -6.63 14.73 6.40
N ASP A 6 -7.12 14.34 7.58
CA ASP A 6 -6.38 14.55 8.83
C ASP A 6 -5.34 13.45 9.09
N GLU A 7 -5.37 12.37 8.31
CA GLU A 7 -4.45 11.22 8.39
C GLU A 7 -3.53 11.16 7.18
N CYS A 8 -2.25 10.86 7.40
CA CYS A 8 -1.27 10.64 6.36
C CYS A 8 -1.37 9.22 5.82
N LEU A 9 -1.65 9.05 4.53
CA LEU A 9 -1.77 7.75 3.88
C LEU A 9 -0.43 7.00 3.71
N GLN A 10 0.66 7.49 4.28
CA GLN A 10 1.97 6.81 4.21
C GLN A 10 2.45 6.28 5.56
N CYS A 11 2.16 7.01 6.64
CA CYS A 11 2.52 6.58 8.00
C CYS A 11 1.31 6.28 8.89
N GLY A 12 0.08 6.50 8.42
CA GLY A 12 -1.17 6.29 9.17
C GLY A 12 -1.38 7.25 10.34
N LYS A 13 -0.51 8.27 10.49
CA LYS A 13 -0.59 9.20 11.62
C LYS A 13 -1.46 10.40 11.28
N SER A 14 -2.16 10.88 12.30
CA SER A 14 -2.87 12.16 12.21
C SER A 14 -1.91 13.34 12.24
N ARG A 15 -2.37 14.50 11.76
CA ARG A 15 -1.67 15.78 11.92
C ARG A 15 -1.25 16.03 13.38
N GLU A 16 -2.07 15.72 14.37
CA GLU A 16 -1.69 15.99 15.76
C GLU A 16 -0.53 15.12 16.22
N GLN A 17 -0.52 13.83 15.86
CA GLN A 17 0.52 12.87 16.23
C GLN A 17 1.88 13.21 15.63
N VAL A 18 1.92 13.68 14.38
CA VAL A 18 3.20 14.01 13.72
C VAL A 18 3.85 15.30 14.27
N LYS A 19 3.15 16.09 15.08
CA LYS A 19 3.74 17.25 15.80
C LYS A 19 4.66 16.82 16.93
N ASP A 20 4.55 15.58 17.41
CA ASP A 20 5.51 15.03 18.35
C ASP A 20 6.75 14.55 17.57
N TYR A 21 7.90 15.18 17.86
CA TYR A 21 9.19 14.92 17.21
C TYR A 21 9.58 13.42 17.23
N TYR A 22 9.26 12.71 18.31
CA TYR A 22 9.59 11.30 18.46
C TYR A 22 8.65 10.38 17.66
N GLU A 23 7.52 10.91 17.20
CA GLU A 23 6.55 10.23 16.36
C GLU A 23 6.52 10.75 14.91
N SER A 24 7.47 11.59 14.50
CA SER A 24 7.49 12.18 13.15
C SER A 24 8.05 11.33 12.00
N PRO A 25 8.66 10.12 12.13
CA PRO A 25 9.23 9.48 10.95
C PRO A 25 8.13 9.03 10.00
N CYS A 26 8.15 9.61 8.80
CA CYS A 26 7.33 9.23 7.66
C CYS A 26 8.27 8.82 6.53
N ALA A 27 8.11 7.61 5.99
CA ALA A 27 8.68 7.33 4.68
C ALA A 27 8.07 8.34 3.70
N THR A 28 8.85 9.05 2.90
CA THR A 28 8.30 10.01 1.94
C THR A 28 8.37 9.45 0.53
N ALA A 29 7.25 9.53 -0.20
CA ALA A 29 7.03 9.71 -1.66
C ALA A 29 7.82 8.91 -2.72
N THR A 30 9.02 8.43 -2.45
CA THR A 30 9.85 7.65 -3.38
C THR A 30 10.38 6.44 -2.64
N TYR A 31 10.20 5.27 -3.25
CA TYR A 31 10.70 3.98 -2.75
C TYR A 31 12.17 4.14 -2.30
N GLY A 32 12.43 4.12 -0.99
CA GLY A 32 13.79 4.13 -0.43
C GLY A 32 14.23 5.32 0.43
N GLU A 33 13.39 6.36 0.64
CA GLU A 33 13.78 7.49 1.51
C GLU A 33 12.89 7.61 2.77
N THR A 34 13.52 7.43 3.93
CA THR A 34 12.97 7.77 5.25
C THR A 34 13.40 9.19 5.60
N VAL A 35 12.48 10.02 6.07
CA VAL A 35 12.79 11.39 6.47
C VAL A 35 12.48 11.56 7.94
N GLU A 36 13.51 11.96 8.70
CA GLU A 36 13.46 12.21 10.14
C GLU A 36 13.32 13.72 10.39
N GLY A 37 12.13 14.23 10.74
CA GLY A 37 12.03 15.57 11.34
C GLY A 37 10.76 16.39 11.09
N LEU A 38 10.60 17.43 11.93
CA LEU A 38 9.50 18.40 11.95
C LEU A 38 9.46 19.33 10.71
N ASP A 39 10.58 19.49 10.00
CA ASP A 39 10.70 20.38 8.83
C ASP A 39 9.98 19.84 7.57
N ASP A 40 9.47 18.60 7.61
CA ASP A 40 8.87 17.91 6.47
C ASP A 40 7.38 17.58 6.64
N TRP A 41 6.67 18.39 7.45
CA TRP A 41 5.22 18.34 7.59
C TRP A 41 4.48 18.32 6.24
N ASP A 42 4.95 19.12 5.28
CA ASP A 42 4.36 19.24 3.93
C ASP A 42 4.63 18.00 3.05
N ARG A 43 5.57 17.12 3.43
CA ARG A 43 5.92 15.92 2.65
C ARG A 43 5.09 14.70 3.01
N HIS A 44 4.28 14.77 4.06
CA HIS A 44 3.33 13.72 4.40
C HIS A 44 2.20 13.63 3.36
N HIS A 45 1.75 12.40 3.09
CA HIS A 45 0.70 12.15 2.10
C HIS A 45 -0.72 12.41 2.67
N TRP A 46 -1.12 13.68 2.78
CA TRP A 46 -2.43 14.11 3.33
C TRP A 46 -3.59 14.15 2.32
N ARG A 47 -3.38 13.63 1.12
CA ARG A 47 -4.35 13.73 0.02
C ARG A 47 -4.64 12.35 -0.51
N ASP A 48 -5.78 12.20 -1.17
CA ASP A 48 -6.09 10.95 -1.85
C ASP A 48 -5.04 10.63 -2.92
N TRP A 49 -4.80 9.33 -3.14
CA TRP A 49 -3.95 8.87 -4.22
C TRP A 49 -4.52 9.28 -5.59
N SER A 50 -3.65 9.76 -6.46
CA SER A 50 -4.03 10.03 -7.84
C SER A 50 -4.21 8.71 -8.61
N ASN A 51 -5.07 8.71 -9.63
CA ASN A 51 -5.26 7.55 -10.50
C ASN A 51 -3.94 7.04 -11.09
N LYS A 52 -3.00 7.96 -11.40
CA LYS A 52 -1.65 7.59 -11.83
C LYS A 52 -0.89 6.83 -10.75
N SER A 53 -0.91 7.31 -9.50
CA SER A 53 -0.22 6.66 -8.39
C SER A 53 -0.78 5.27 -8.11
N LEU A 54 -2.11 5.12 -8.13
CA LEU A 54 -2.78 3.83 -7.99
C LEU A 54 -2.43 2.87 -9.14
N SER A 55 -2.36 3.38 -10.38
CA SER A 55 -1.94 2.59 -11.53
C SER A 55 -0.47 2.14 -11.45
N ASP A 56 0.41 3.04 -10.99
CA ASP A 56 1.83 2.73 -10.76
C ASP A 56 1.98 1.67 -9.66
N ALA A 57 1.18 1.76 -8.60
CA ALA A 57 1.02 0.75 -7.54
C ALA A 57 0.31 -0.53 -8.01
N GLY A 58 -0.11 -0.60 -9.28
CA GLY A 58 -0.69 -1.80 -9.90
C GLY A 58 -2.16 -2.06 -9.62
N ILE A 59 -2.89 -1.14 -8.98
CA ILE A 59 -4.34 -1.21 -8.81
C ILE A 59 -5.03 -1.07 -10.18
N LEU A 60 -6.08 -1.85 -10.42
CA LEU A 60 -6.87 -1.77 -11.65
C LEU A 60 -7.84 -0.56 -11.59
N PRO A 61 -8.13 0.11 -12.72
CA PRO A 61 -8.91 1.35 -12.72
C PRO A 61 -10.28 1.28 -12.05
N GLN A 62 -10.96 0.12 -12.13
CA GLN A 62 -12.27 -0.08 -11.52
C GLN A 62 -12.25 -0.10 -9.98
N PHE A 63 -11.08 -0.28 -9.36
CA PHE A 63 -10.89 -0.27 -7.91
C PHE A 63 -10.21 1.01 -7.40
N PHE A 64 -10.01 2.02 -8.26
CA PHE A 64 -9.34 3.25 -7.83
C PHE A 64 -10.07 4.00 -6.71
N GLU A 65 -11.39 4.09 -6.78
CA GLU A 65 -12.15 4.78 -5.73
C GLU A 65 -12.10 4.04 -4.39
N GLU A 66 -12.03 2.72 -4.42
CA GLU A 66 -11.90 1.88 -3.22
C GLU A 66 -10.54 2.10 -2.53
N HIS A 67 -9.45 2.11 -3.30
CA HIS A 67 -8.09 2.20 -2.78
C HIS A 67 -7.55 3.64 -2.68
N ARG A 68 -8.35 4.67 -2.97
CA ARG A 68 -7.90 6.08 -2.96
C ARG A 68 -7.31 6.53 -1.64
N ARG A 69 -7.74 5.90 -0.55
CA ARG A 69 -7.46 6.29 0.83
C ARG A 69 -6.85 5.19 1.66
N ASP A 70 -6.41 4.11 1.01
CA ASP A 70 -5.62 3.11 1.68
C ASP A 70 -4.28 3.72 2.09
N ASP A 71 -3.81 3.32 3.26
CA ASP A 71 -2.44 3.58 3.64
C ASP A 71 -1.47 2.82 2.71
N PHE A 72 -0.22 3.26 2.68
CA PHE A 72 0.79 2.72 1.78
C PHE A 72 1.03 1.21 1.94
N TYR A 73 0.92 0.68 3.16
CA TYR A 73 1.04 -0.76 3.39
C TYR A 73 -0.18 -1.49 2.85
N SER A 74 -1.39 -0.98 3.13
CA SER A 74 -2.64 -1.55 2.58
C SER A 74 -2.65 -1.56 1.05
N LEU A 75 -2.13 -0.52 0.39
CA LEU A 75 -1.95 -0.50 -1.07
C LEU A 75 -1.00 -1.59 -1.57
N THR A 76 0.08 -1.85 -0.83
CA THR A 76 1.07 -2.88 -1.20
C THR A 76 0.49 -4.29 -1.09
N TYR A 77 -0.43 -4.49 -0.14
CA TYR A 77 -1.12 -5.76 0.11
C TYR A 77 -2.58 -5.75 -0.37
N ALA A 78 -2.90 -4.92 -1.37
CA ALA A 78 -4.23 -4.87 -1.93
C ALA A 78 -4.65 -6.28 -2.43
N PRO A 79 -5.95 -6.62 -2.37
CA PRO A 79 -6.43 -7.93 -2.81
C PRO A 79 -5.95 -8.24 -4.22
N CYS A 80 -5.49 -9.47 -4.47
CA CYS A 80 -4.87 -9.84 -5.74
C CYS A 80 -5.77 -9.51 -6.95
N GLU A 81 -7.08 -9.74 -6.80
CA GLU A 81 -8.15 -9.42 -7.74
C GLU A 81 -8.26 -7.92 -8.09
N HIS A 82 -7.82 -7.04 -7.19
CA HIS A 82 -7.81 -5.60 -7.39
C HIS A 82 -6.55 -5.10 -8.10
N THR A 83 -5.57 -5.98 -8.28
CA THR A 83 -4.29 -5.66 -8.89
C THR A 83 -4.13 -6.23 -10.29
N LYS A 84 -3.30 -5.60 -11.11
CA LYS A 84 -2.90 -6.09 -12.44
C LYS A 84 -2.10 -7.40 -12.41
N TRP A 85 -1.59 -7.80 -11.24
CA TRP A 85 -0.79 -9.01 -11.09
C TRP A 85 -1.62 -10.25 -10.85
N ALA A 86 -2.86 -10.10 -10.36
CA ALA A 86 -3.74 -11.20 -9.95
C ALA A 86 -3.04 -12.16 -8.96
N HIS A 87 -3.65 -13.33 -8.73
CA HIS A 87 -3.03 -14.35 -7.89
C HIS A 87 -1.74 -14.87 -8.52
N ARG A 88 -0.64 -14.88 -7.74
CA ARG A 88 0.66 -15.40 -8.16
C ARG A 88 0.88 -16.77 -7.54
N TYR A 89 0.88 -17.81 -8.37
CA TYR A 89 1.15 -19.17 -7.94
C TYR A 89 2.58 -19.57 -8.28
N PRO A 90 3.27 -20.33 -7.41
CA PRO A 90 4.59 -20.84 -7.72
C PRO A 90 4.52 -21.88 -8.84
N ARG A 91 5.63 -22.04 -9.57
CA ARG A 91 5.70 -22.98 -10.71
C ARG A 91 5.85 -24.43 -10.28
N GLU A 92 6.46 -24.65 -9.12
CA GLU A 92 6.70 -25.96 -8.52
C GLU A 92 6.47 -25.88 -7.00
N ASN A 93 6.23 -27.04 -6.40
CA ASN A 93 6.12 -27.13 -4.94
C ASN A 93 7.53 -27.04 -4.35
N ASP A 94 7.66 -26.32 -3.25
CA ASP A 94 8.90 -26.26 -2.47
C ASP A 94 8.55 -26.39 -0.99
N ALA A 95 8.77 -27.58 -0.43
CA ALA A 95 8.46 -27.85 0.97
C ALA A 95 9.38 -27.11 1.95
N GLU A 96 10.60 -26.75 1.55
CA GLU A 96 11.53 -26.01 2.40
C GLU A 96 11.11 -24.53 2.51
N LEU A 97 10.60 -23.97 1.42
CA LEU A 97 10.07 -22.61 1.37
C LEU A 97 8.57 -22.51 1.69
N GLY A 98 7.90 -23.64 1.93
CA GLY A 98 6.46 -23.70 2.21
C GLY A 98 5.57 -23.31 1.03
N LEU A 99 6.05 -23.50 -0.21
CA LEU A 99 5.34 -23.14 -1.43
C LEU A 99 4.50 -24.30 -1.97
N ASP A 100 3.20 -24.06 -2.19
CA ASP A 100 2.26 -24.96 -2.86
C ASP A 100 1.82 -24.34 -4.20
N VAL A 101 1.94 -25.08 -5.31
CA VAL A 101 1.54 -24.63 -6.66
C VAL A 101 0.06 -24.26 -6.79
N ASN A 102 -0.76 -24.64 -5.82
CA ASN A 102 -2.17 -24.31 -5.77
C ASN A 102 -2.47 -23.13 -4.86
N GLU A 103 -1.49 -22.55 -4.16
CA GLU A 103 -1.68 -21.45 -3.23
C GLU A 103 -0.99 -20.16 -3.71
N CYS A 104 -1.68 -19.04 -3.62
CA CYS A 104 -1.13 -17.75 -4.00
C CYS A 104 -0.06 -17.31 -3.00
N VAL A 105 1.15 -17.00 -3.46
CA VAL A 105 2.28 -16.61 -2.58
C VAL A 105 2.07 -15.26 -1.88
N GLU A 106 1.12 -14.46 -2.36
CA GLU A 106 0.85 -13.13 -1.81
C GLU A 106 -0.31 -13.11 -0.82
N CYS A 107 -1.35 -13.93 -1.04
CA CYS A 107 -2.59 -13.85 -0.27
C CYS A 107 -3.10 -15.20 0.26
N GLY A 108 -2.43 -16.32 -0.03
CA GLY A 108 -2.85 -17.65 0.43
C GLY A 108 -4.10 -18.22 -0.23
N HIS A 109 -4.70 -17.52 -1.20
CA HIS A 109 -5.86 -18.03 -1.94
C HIS A 109 -5.51 -19.32 -2.69
N ARG A 110 -6.34 -20.36 -2.60
CA ARG A 110 -6.11 -21.63 -3.29
C ARG A 110 -6.92 -21.77 -4.56
N LYS A 111 -6.31 -22.34 -5.61
CA LYS A 111 -6.99 -22.62 -6.89
C LYS A 111 -8.25 -23.45 -6.67
N GLY A 112 -9.38 -22.95 -7.17
CA GLY A 112 -10.66 -23.63 -7.10
C GLY A 112 -11.52 -23.26 -5.90
N GLU A 113 -11.00 -22.42 -4.99
CA GLU A 113 -11.84 -21.73 -4.01
C GLU A 113 -12.51 -20.54 -4.72
N SER A 114 -13.82 -20.37 -4.49
CA SER A 114 -14.65 -19.30 -5.08
C SER A 114 -14.99 -18.26 -4.03
#